data_AF-A0A6M1N3S0-F1
#
_entry.id   AF-A0A6M1N3S0-F1
#
_cell.length_a   1.000
_cell.length_b   1.000
_cell.length_c   1.000
_cell.angle_alpha   90.00
_cell.angle_beta   90.00
_cell.angle_gamma   90.00
#
_symmetry.space_group_name_H-M   'P 1'
#
loop_
_entity.id
_entity.type
_entity.pdbx_description
1 polymer ?
#
loop_
_entity_poly.entity_id
_entity_poly.type
_entity_poly.pdbx_seq_one_letter_code
_entity_poly.pdbx_strand_id
1 'polypeptide(L)'
;MKTIKKINSYILLGFVLFTGCSAKDNPDIETGGDNPGTENSAHYYVAPSPRGIGDGSSEENAADFLSAVFWDGIRKQLLSKPVEVQFVKGYYERAYVEKGLAFERIGHPEHRLILRGGKSVNFPVLPGYEKRNTLVSFHGAQNITFSDFHFMGDGAINYVVAVRTPSGFPPSKNILIENCTWTDMRGTEYGATGCHYEGTTDVTYKNCTFRRIGNGTGAHMMYHAYGPNRINVIDCHFENCTGEYVRFRDRSDFAMVKNCTFKRDEGWIGAAFISIPNYNDVDPGDEYFGVNYSFTGNVFQNTRYAIQFRHTGFSPTEYNYLLTAEEGAILENGTKPEKVKLLKDNFGLDVSKIRIADNSYDGIYDKHVSINSGVLYGAESLGWTGTVDITNIFDSTIPPFDWEP
;
A
#
# COMPACT_ATOMS: atom_id res chain seq x y z
N MET A 1 -14.98 6.09 -54.68
CA MET A 1 -13.65 6.32 -55.29
C MET A 1 -12.73 6.90 -54.21
N LYS A 2 -11.50 6.38 -54.05
CA LYS A 2 -10.55 6.49 -52.90
C LYS A 2 -10.77 5.44 -51.81
N THR A 3 -10.40 4.17 -52.03
CA THR A 3 -9.07 3.50 -52.01
C THR A 3 -8.58 3.18 -50.60
N ILE A 4 -8.80 1.91 -50.24
CA ILE A 4 -8.28 1.17 -49.08
C ILE A 4 -6.78 0.92 -49.31
N LYS A 5 -5.92 1.23 -48.33
CA LYS A 5 -4.52 0.78 -48.30
C LYS A 5 -4.35 -0.31 -47.25
N LYS A 6 -4.06 -1.52 -47.73
CA LYS A 6 -3.52 -2.65 -46.98
C LYS A 6 -2.10 -2.30 -46.50
N ILE A 7 -1.77 -2.65 -45.26
CA ILE A 7 -0.40 -2.76 -44.78
C ILE A 7 -0.15 -4.24 -44.47
N ASN A 8 0.86 -4.79 -45.14
CA ASN A 8 1.29 -6.18 -45.05
C ASN A 8 2.11 -6.41 -43.77
N SER A 9 1.83 -7.54 -43.14
CA SER A 9 2.65 -8.21 -42.14
C SER A 9 4.02 -8.61 -42.68
N TYR A 10 5.06 -8.41 -41.88
CA TYR A 10 6.30 -9.20 -41.98
C TYR A 10 6.54 -9.89 -40.64
N ILE A 11 6.42 -11.22 -40.70
CA ILE A 11 6.80 -12.18 -39.67
C ILE A 11 8.32 -12.35 -39.81
N LEU A 12 9.08 -12.06 -38.76
CA LEU A 12 10.48 -12.45 -38.65
C LEU A 12 10.58 -13.61 -37.66
N LEU A 13 10.74 -14.81 -38.21
CA LEU A 13 10.95 -16.05 -37.47
C LEU A 13 12.46 -16.17 -37.18
N GLY A 14 12.85 -15.96 -35.92
CA GLY A 14 14.21 -16.20 -35.44
C GLY A 14 14.27 -17.52 -34.66
N PHE A 15 14.65 -18.60 -35.34
CA PHE A 15 15.03 -19.87 -34.72
C PHE A 15 16.46 -19.75 -34.17
N VAL A 16 16.63 -19.94 -32.86
CA VAL A 16 17.94 -20.26 -32.27
C VAL A 16 17.76 -21.49 -31.40
N LEU A 17 18.28 -22.62 -31.90
CA LEU A 17 18.56 -23.82 -31.15
C LEU A 17 20.07 -23.86 -30.92
N PHE A 18 20.51 -23.87 -29.66
CA PHE A 18 21.73 -24.59 -29.28
C PHE A 18 21.57 -25.24 -27.92
N THR A 19 22.15 -26.43 -27.88
CA THR A 19 22.18 -27.51 -26.90
C THR A 19 22.92 -27.18 -25.61
N GLY A 20 22.54 -27.87 -24.53
CA GLY A 20 23.04 -27.63 -23.19
C GLY A 20 24.37 -28.28 -22.80
N CYS A 21 24.72 -28.09 -21.53
CA CYS A 21 25.59 -28.91 -20.67
C CYS A 21 25.26 -28.49 -19.21
N SER A 22 24.82 -29.44 -18.38
CA SER A 22 25.58 -30.08 -17.29
C SER A 22 25.72 -29.24 -16.02
N ALA A 23 25.11 -29.75 -14.95
CA ALA A 23 25.32 -29.32 -13.58
C ALA A 23 26.79 -29.56 -13.14
N LYS A 24 27.37 -28.59 -12.42
CA LYS A 24 27.97 -28.80 -11.09
C LYS A 24 28.62 -27.52 -10.55
N ASP A 25 28.55 -27.46 -9.23
CA ASP A 25 29.41 -26.75 -8.28
C ASP A 25 29.18 -25.25 -8.06
N ASN A 26 28.69 -25.01 -6.84
CA ASN A 26 28.52 -23.78 -6.12
C ASN A 26 29.90 -23.25 -5.68
N PRO A 27 30.30 -22.02 -6.04
CA PRO A 27 31.25 -21.27 -5.26
C PRO A 27 30.55 -20.06 -4.63
N ASP A 28 30.87 -19.84 -3.38
CA ASP A 28 30.47 -18.70 -2.57
C ASP A 28 30.55 -17.39 -3.35
N ILE A 29 29.40 -16.74 -3.53
CA ILE A 29 29.35 -15.35 -3.99
C ILE A 29 29.76 -14.49 -2.80
N GLU A 30 31.05 -14.20 -2.72
CA GLU A 30 31.54 -13.00 -2.07
C GLU A 30 30.77 -11.80 -2.66
N THR A 31 30.01 -11.12 -1.82
CA THR A 31 29.37 -9.85 -2.13
C THR A 31 30.45 -8.78 -2.29
N GLY A 32 31.09 -8.78 -3.46
CA GLY A 32 31.92 -7.69 -3.95
C GLY A 32 31.03 -6.46 -4.14
N GLY A 33 31.15 -5.51 -3.22
CA GLY A 33 30.52 -4.21 -3.33
C GLY A 33 31.11 -3.43 -4.50
N ASP A 34 30.46 -3.52 -5.65
CA ASP A 34 30.52 -2.47 -6.66
C ASP A 34 29.88 -1.23 -6.03
N ASN A 35 30.73 -0.34 -5.53
CA ASN A 35 30.36 0.97 -5.04
C ASN A 35 30.09 1.82 -6.31
N PRO A 36 28.84 2.02 -6.74
CA PRO A 36 28.58 2.84 -7.92
C PRO A 36 29.11 4.23 -7.58
N GLY A 37 30.01 4.73 -8.44
CA GLY A 37 30.79 5.94 -8.17
C GLY A 37 29.91 7.03 -7.56
N THR A 38 30.36 7.60 -6.44
CA THR A 38 29.68 8.64 -5.66
C THR A 38 29.07 9.68 -6.59
N GLU A 39 27.80 9.50 -6.97
CA GLU A 39 27.05 10.52 -7.68
C GLU A 39 27.11 11.77 -6.81
N ASN A 40 27.41 12.91 -7.43
CA ASN A 40 27.53 14.19 -6.76
C ASN A 40 26.15 14.62 -6.22
N SER A 41 25.72 14.02 -5.11
CA SER A 41 24.45 14.30 -4.46
C SER A 41 24.53 15.62 -3.72
N ALA A 42 23.47 16.42 -3.79
CA ALA A 42 23.35 17.60 -2.96
C ALA A 42 22.75 17.20 -1.61
N HIS A 43 23.36 17.64 -0.51
CA HIS A 43 22.89 17.36 0.84
C HIS A 43 22.38 18.65 1.49
N TYR A 44 21.19 18.58 2.09
CA TYR A 44 20.53 19.70 2.76
C TYR A 44 19.96 19.28 4.12
N TYR A 45 19.64 20.27 4.95
CA TYR A 45 19.12 20.06 6.31
C TYR A 45 17.84 20.87 6.55
N VAL A 46 16.88 20.26 7.24
CA VAL A 46 15.66 20.94 7.70
C VAL A 46 15.41 20.68 9.19
N ALA A 47 14.80 21.65 9.86
CA ALA A 47 14.52 21.63 11.29
C ALA A 47 13.07 22.03 11.61
N PRO A 48 12.56 21.68 12.80
CA PRO A 48 11.22 22.12 13.23
C PRO A 48 11.04 23.64 13.21
N SER A 49 12.13 24.37 13.45
CA SER A 49 12.25 25.81 13.29
C SER A 49 13.60 26.10 12.65
N PRO A 50 13.71 27.11 11.79
CA PRO A 50 14.95 27.39 11.08
C PRO A 50 16.10 27.67 12.07
N ARG A 51 17.31 27.25 11.72
CA ARG A 51 18.54 27.48 12.48
C ARG A 51 19.49 28.36 11.68
N GLY A 52 20.32 29.15 12.36
CA GLY A 52 21.32 30.00 11.71
C GLY A 52 20.68 30.93 10.67
N ILE A 53 21.18 30.87 9.42
CA ILE A 53 20.61 31.62 8.29
C ILE A 53 19.43 30.91 7.59
N GLY A 54 19.13 29.66 7.95
CA GLY A 54 17.95 28.94 7.50
C GLY A 54 17.93 28.54 6.03
N ASP A 55 19.09 28.36 5.40
CA ASP A 55 19.22 27.99 3.97
C ASP A 55 19.34 26.47 3.73
N GLY A 56 19.48 25.69 4.80
CA GLY A 56 19.63 24.24 4.75
C GLY A 56 21.01 23.75 4.30
N SER A 57 22.01 24.62 4.19
CA SER A 57 23.37 24.26 3.73
C SER A 57 24.15 23.35 4.71
N SER A 58 23.73 23.31 5.97
CA SER A 58 24.34 22.56 7.07
C SER A 58 23.31 22.36 8.18
N GLU A 59 23.61 21.50 9.16
CA GLU A 59 22.74 21.32 10.33
C GLU A 59 22.57 22.62 11.14
N GLU A 60 23.62 23.42 11.27
CA GLU A 60 23.61 24.72 11.97
C GLU A 60 22.79 25.78 11.22
N ASN A 61 22.68 25.65 9.90
CA ASN A 61 21.88 26.52 9.04
C ASN A 61 20.59 25.85 8.53
N ALA A 62 20.10 24.81 9.22
CA ALA A 62 18.96 24.03 8.77
C ALA A 62 17.74 24.92 8.45
N ALA A 63 17.14 24.69 7.28
CA ALA A 63 15.97 25.44 6.84
C ALA A 63 14.72 25.06 7.66
N ASP A 64 13.69 25.91 7.63
CA ASP A 64 12.37 25.52 8.13
C ASP A 64 11.79 24.40 7.25
N PHE A 65 11.41 23.26 7.85
CA PHE A 65 10.81 22.14 7.13
C PHE A 65 9.49 22.48 6.42
N LEU A 66 8.83 23.59 6.78
CA LEU A 66 7.61 24.09 6.13
C LEU A 66 7.87 25.21 5.10
N SER A 67 9.14 25.52 4.81
CA SER A 67 9.53 26.58 3.87
C SER A 67 9.27 26.18 2.42
N ALA A 68 8.33 26.86 1.76
CA ALA A 68 8.06 26.66 0.34
C ALA A 68 9.29 26.99 -0.53
N VAL A 69 10.03 28.05 -0.18
CA VAL A 69 11.23 28.48 -0.91
C VAL A 69 12.31 27.41 -0.89
N PHE A 70 12.52 26.77 0.26
CA PHE A 70 13.47 25.65 0.38
C PHE A 70 13.08 24.49 -0.52
N TRP A 71 11.82 24.03 -0.44
CA TRP A 71 11.34 22.89 -1.24
C TRP A 71 11.34 23.17 -2.75
N ASP A 72 11.07 24.40 -3.18
CA ASP A 72 11.23 24.81 -4.58
C ASP A 72 12.71 24.79 -5.02
N GLY A 73 13.62 25.10 -4.11
CA GLY A 73 15.06 24.91 -4.30
C GLY A 73 15.41 23.44 -4.54
N ILE A 74 14.94 22.54 -3.67
CA ILE A 74 15.14 21.09 -3.81
C ILE A 74 14.61 20.57 -5.15
N ARG A 75 13.40 20.98 -5.54
CA ARG A 75 12.80 20.62 -6.83
C ARG A 75 13.68 21.01 -8.03
N LYS A 76 14.30 22.19 -7.98
CA LYS A 76 15.22 22.65 -9.03
C LYS A 76 16.52 21.84 -9.04
N GLN A 77 17.08 21.50 -7.88
CA GLN A 77 18.31 20.69 -7.79
C GLN A 77 18.11 19.30 -8.39
N LEU A 78 16.96 18.68 -8.12
CA LEU A 78 16.57 17.36 -8.65
C LEU A 78 16.50 17.29 -10.18
N LEU A 79 16.49 18.42 -10.90
CA LEU A 79 16.60 18.42 -12.36
C LEU A 79 18.00 18.03 -12.86
N SER A 80 19.01 18.02 -11.99
CA SER A 80 20.41 17.86 -12.39
C SER A 80 21.22 16.86 -11.59
N LYS A 81 20.73 16.42 -10.42
CA LYS A 81 21.42 15.48 -9.54
C LYS A 81 20.51 14.94 -8.43
N PRO A 82 20.83 13.79 -7.83
CA PRO A 82 20.16 13.31 -6.62
C PRO A 82 20.29 14.30 -5.46
N VAL A 83 19.30 14.29 -4.58
CA VAL A 83 19.26 15.17 -3.40
C VAL A 83 18.93 14.38 -2.15
N GLU A 84 19.67 14.62 -1.07
CA GLU A 84 19.34 14.17 0.27
C GLU A 84 18.96 15.36 1.16
N VAL A 85 17.86 15.23 1.90
CA VAL A 85 17.42 16.19 2.91
C VAL A 85 17.36 15.49 4.26
N GLN A 86 18.26 15.87 5.15
CA GLN A 86 18.34 15.39 6.53
C GLN A 86 17.43 16.23 7.43
N PHE A 87 16.50 15.58 8.10
CA PHE A 87 15.71 16.17 9.17
C PHE A 87 16.54 16.11 10.46
N VAL A 88 16.81 17.27 11.06
CA VAL A 88 17.55 17.34 12.31
C VAL A 88 16.66 16.89 13.48
N LYS A 89 17.25 16.44 14.58
CA LYS A 89 16.49 16.03 15.78
C LYS A 89 15.47 17.11 16.21
N GLY A 90 14.26 16.68 16.56
CA GLY A 90 13.23 17.55 17.11
C GLY A 90 11.80 17.05 16.93
N TYR A 91 10.86 17.86 17.43
CA TYR A 91 9.42 17.63 17.31
C TYR A 91 8.85 18.52 16.22
N TYR A 92 8.28 17.90 15.19
CA TYR A 92 7.74 18.54 14.00
C TYR A 92 6.22 18.78 14.14
N GLU A 93 5.77 19.19 15.33
CA GLU A 93 4.36 19.37 15.68
C GLU A 93 3.66 20.43 14.81
N ARG A 94 4.42 21.40 14.28
CA ARG A 94 3.95 22.42 13.34
C ARG A 94 3.31 21.81 12.09
N ALA A 95 3.71 20.59 11.70
CA ALA A 95 3.07 19.85 10.61
C ALA A 95 1.58 19.62 10.88
N TYR A 96 1.21 19.49 12.15
CA TYR A 96 -0.16 19.28 12.58
C TYR A 96 -0.85 20.59 12.97
N VAL A 97 -0.18 21.44 13.77
CA VAL A 97 -0.81 22.64 14.34
C VAL A 97 -0.87 23.82 13.36
N GLU A 98 0.06 23.94 12.43
CA GLU A 98 0.07 25.02 11.42
C GLU A 98 -0.45 24.53 10.07
N LYS A 99 0.31 23.66 9.40
CA LYS A 99 -0.01 23.11 8.08
C LYS A 99 0.79 21.84 7.82
N GLY A 100 0.18 20.89 7.09
CA GLY A 100 0.83 19.64 6.71
C GLY A 100 2.10 19.85 5.87
N LEU A 101 3.03 18.91 5.97
CA LEU A 101 4.22 18.84 5.11
C LEU A 101 3.83 18.21 3.77
N ALA A 102 3.86 18.99 2.70
CA ALA A 102 3.40 18.54 1.39
C ALA A 102 4.56 18.46 0.38
N PHE A 103 4.76 17.27 -0.17
CA PHE A 103 5.67 16.96 -1.26
C PHE A 103 4.89 16.93 -2.58
N GLU A 104 4.60 18.10 -3.11
CA GLU A 104 3.79 18.25 -4.33
C GLU A 104 4.68 18.40 -5.56
N ARG A 105 4.44 17.61 -6.60
CA ARG A 105 5.13 17.66 -7.92
C ARG A 105 6.66 17.52 -7.84
N ILE A 106 7.18 16.90 -6.79
CA ILE A 106 8.60 16.84 -6.46
C ILE A 106 9.18 15.46 -6.81
N GLY A 107 10.47 15.41 -7.16
CA GLY A 107 11.13 14.19 -7.60
C GLY A 107 11.52 14.23 -9.07
N HIS A 108 12.31 13.25 -9.48
CA HIS A 108 12.81 13.11 -10.84
C HIS A 108 12.98 11.61 -11.18
N PRO A 109 12.66 11.17 -12.41
CA PRO A 109 12.78 9.76 -12.78
C PRO A 109 14.21 9.20 -12.59
N GLU A 110 15.23 10.03 -12.77
CA GLU A 110 16.65 9.62 -12.73
C GLU A 110 17.37 10.07 -11.45
N HIS A 111 16.89 11.13 -10.78
CA HIS A 111 17.57 11.71 -9.63
C HIS A 111 16.73 11.50 -8.37
N ARG A 112 17.19 10.62 -7.50
CA ARG A 112 16.45 10.26 -6.28
C ARG A 112 16.43 11.42 -5.28
N LEU A 113 15.28 11.61 -4.64
CA LEU A 113 15.16 12.41 -3.43
C LEU A 113 15.17 11.48 -2.21
N ILE A 114 16.14 11.66 -1.31
CA ILE A 114 16.19 10.96 -0.03
C ILE A 114 15.75 11.94 1.06
N LEU A 115 14.68 11.61 1.76
CA LEU A 115 14.20 12.28 2.96
C LEU A 115 14.61 11.39 4.13
N ARG A 116 15.56 11.86 4.94
CA ARG A 116 16.14 11.08 6.03
C ARG A 116 15.78 11.70 7.38
N GLY A 117 15.06 10.95 8.19
CA GLY A 117 14.81 11.26 9.58
C GLY A 117 15.92 10.74 10.49
N GLY A 118 15.51 10.22 11.64
CA GLY A 118 16.37 9.61 12.64
C GLY A 118 15.57 9.33 13.91
N LYS A 119 16.15 8.58 14.86
CA LYS A 119 15.50 8.15 16.12
C LYS A 119 14.83 9.26 16.94
N SER A 120 15.18 10.52 16.70
CA SER A 120 14.66 11.69 17.41
C SER A 120 13.96 12.69 16.50
N VAL A 121 13.55 12.27 15.30
CA VAL A 121 12.69 13.03 14.38
C VAL A 121 11.25 12.57 14.57
N ASN A 122 10.51 13.32 15.38
CA ASN A 122 9.16 12.95 15.81
C ASN A 122 8.11 13.90 15.23
N PHE A 123 7.02 13.35 14.72
CA PHE A 123 5.86 14.06 14.19
C PHE A 123 4.66 13.80 15.11
N PRO A 124 4.49 14.60 16.18
CA PRO A 124 3.37 14.44 17.09
C PRO A 124 2.08 15.02 16.49
N VAL A 125 0.98 14.32 16.72
CA VAL A 125 -0.41 14.70 16.39
C VAL A 125 -1.10 14.98 17.72
N LEU A 126 -1.19 16.27 18.08
CA LEU A 126 -1.57 16.72 19.42
C LEU A 126 -3.11 16.75 19.62
N PRO A 127 -3.65 16.37 20.78
CA PRO A 127 -5.06 16.56 21.09
C PRO A 127 -5.42 18.05 21.24
N GLY A 128 -6.72 18.38 21.15
CA GLY A 128 -7.22 19.74 21.40
C GLY A 128 -7.16 20.71 20.21
N TYR A 129 -6.67 20.27 19.05
CA TYR A 129 -6.69 21.03 17.80
C TYR A 129 -7.79 20.53 16.86
N GLU A 130 -8.18 21.36 15.89
CA GLU A 130 -9.09 20.98 14.83
C GLU A 130 -8.56 19.79 14.02
N LYS A 131 -9.50 18.96 13.55
CA LYS A 131 -9.18 17.77 12.76
C LYS A 131 -8.42 18.14 11.50
N ARG A 132 -7.29 17.46 11.24
CA ARG A 132 -6.50 17.66 10.02
C ARG A 132 -6.78 16.57 8.99
N ASN A 133 -6.69 16.92 7.71
CA ASN A 133 -6.87 15.97 6.62
C ASN A 133 -5.64 15.07 6.40
N THR A 134 -4.43 15.64 6.40
CA THR A 134 -3.20 14.88 6.15
C THR A 134 -2.01 15.56 6.83
N LEU A 135 -1.14 14.81 7.50
CA LEU A 135 0.07 15.36 8.15
C LEU A 135 1.23 15.49 7.16
N VAL A 136 1.50 14.44 6.40
CA VAL A 136 2.50 14.39 5.33
C VAL A 136 1.85 13.87 4.05
N SER A 137 1.96 14.61 2.94
CA SER A 137 1.38 14.22 1.66
C SER A 137 2.41 14.14 0.54
N PHE A 138 2.26 13.15 -0.34
CA PHE A 138 3.01 13.00 -1.58
C PHE A 138 2.02 13.08 -2.74
N HIS A 139 2.03 14.19 -3.49
CA HIS A 139 1.10 14.43 -4.61
C HIS A 139 1.87 14.65 -5.91
N GLY A 140 1.75 13.73 -6.85
CA GLY A 140 2.56 13.70 -8.06
C GLY A 140 4.06 13.70 -7.77
N ALA A 141 4.45 12.88 -6.80
CA ALA A 141 5.82 12.79 -6.32
C ALA A 141 6.48 11.50 -6.85
N GLN A 142 7.77 11.53 -7.22
CA GLN A 142 8.40 10.34 -7.77
C GLN A 142 9.85 10.10 -7.35
N ASN A 143 10.26 8.83 -7.30
CA ASN A 143 11.64 8.40 -6.99
C ASN A 143 12.12 8.97 -5.65
N ILE A 144 11.40 8.64 -4.58
CA ILE A 144 11.62 9.17 -3.23
C ILE A 144 11.89 8.03 -2.25
N THR A 145 12.90 8.18 -1.40
CA THR A 145 13.05 7.39 -0.17
C THR A 145 12.67 8.25 1.02
N PHE A 146 11.74 7.80 1.85
CA PHE A 146 11.30 8.44 3.09
C PHE A 146 11.59 7.49 4.25
N SER A 147 12.63 7.81 5.03
CA SER A 147 13.24 6.87 5.97
C SER A 147 13.37 7.42 7.38
N ASP A 148 13.18 6.56 8.39
CA ASP A 148 13.47 6.84 9.81
C ASP A 148 12.61 7.97 10.43
N PHE A 149 11.31 8.01 10.11
CA PHE A 149 10.36 8.98 10.69
C PHE A 149 9.42 8.33 11.72
N HIS A 150 9.13 9.06 12.79
CA HIS A 150 8.31 8.56 13.90
C HIS A 150 7.07 9.42 14.13
N PHE A 151 5.89 8.84 13.98
CA PHE A 151 4.59 9.49 14.13
C PHE A 151 3.88 9.00 15.40
N MET A 152 3.31 9.93 16.17
CA MET A 152 2.65 9.60 17.42
C MET A 152 1.59 10.61 17.86
N GLY A 153 0.73 10.23 18.80
CA GLY A 153 -0.20 11.14 19.48
C GLY A 153 -1.66 10.99 19.05
N ASP A 154 -2.57 11.54 19.84
CA ASP A 154 -4.02 11.27 19.80
C ASP A 154 -4.87 12.42 19.21
N GLY A 155 -4.26 13.31 18.44
CA GLY A 155 -5.00 14.34 17.70
C GLY A 155 -5.91 13.75 16.62
N ALA A 156 -7.03 14.43 16.36
CA ALA A 156 -7.99 14.01 15.33
C ALA A 156 -7.40 14.20 13.92
N ILE A 157 -7.22 13.11 13.17
CA ILE A 157 -6.62 13.19 11.84
C ILE A 157 -7.21 12.14 10.88
N ASN A 158 -7.41 12.53 9.62
CA ASN A 158 -7.89 11.61 8.59
C ASN A 158 -6.75 10.68 8.14
N TYR A 159 -5.61 11.25 7.73
CA TYR A 159 -4.41 10.51 7.34
C TYR A 159 -3.14 11.06 7.97
N VAL A 160 -2.22 10.20 8.39
CA VAL A 160 -0.89 10.68 8.85
C VAL A 160 0.02 10.85 7.65
N VAL A 161 0.28 9.78 6.88
CA VAL A 161 1.05 9.85 5.64
C VAL A 161 0.22 9.38 4.45
N ALA A 162 0.04 10.20 3.41
CA ALA A 162 -0.73 9.79 2.23
C ALA A 162 0.07 9.98 0.93
N VAL A 163 0.10 8.94 0.10
CA VAL A 163 0.60 8.99 -1.28
C VAL A 163 -0.58 9.00 -2.23
N ARG A 164 -0.71 10.04 -3.06
CA ARG A 164 -1.88 10.19 -3.94
C ARG A 164 -1.48 10.73 -5.29
N THR A 165 -2.31 10.45 -6.29
CA THR A 165 -2.29 11.13 -7.59
C THR A 165 -3.62 11.83 -7.79
N PRO A 166 -3.82 13.02 -7.21
CA PRO A 166 -5.05 13.78 -7.43
C PRO A 166 -5.21 14.16 -8.90
N SER A 167 -6.45 14.47 -9.30
CA SER A 167 -6.72 14.97 -10.66
C SER A 167 -5.84 16.19 -10.99
N GLY A 168 -5.22 16.17 -12.18
CA GLY A 168 -4.32 17.22 -12.66
C GLY A 168 -2.87 17.13 -12.15
N PHE A 169 -2.53 16.15 -11.31
CA PHE A 169 -1.15 15.88 -10.89
C PHE A 169 -0.49 14.82 -11.79
N PRO A 170 0.85 14.86 -11.98
CA PRO A 170 1.56 13.73 -12.57
C PRO A 170 1.46 12.50 -11.65
N PRO A 171 1.74 11.28 -12.14
CA PRO A 171 1.73 10.07 -11.32
C PRO A 171 2.63 10.16 -10.08
N SER A 172 2.15 9.67 -8.95
CA SER A 172 2.97 9.42 -7.75
C SER A 172 3.57 8.01 -7.83
N LYS A 173 4.89 7.88 -7.95
CA LYS A 173 5.50 6.56 -8.20
C LYS A 173 6.91 6.36 -7.70
N ASN A 174 7.33 5.10 -7.53
CA ASN A 174 8.66 4.73 -7.07
C ASN A 174 8.98 5.39 -5.71
N ILE A 175 8.14 5.14 -4.72
CA ILE A 175 8.29 5.70 -3.38
C ILE A 175 8.59 4.57 -2.40
N LEU A 176 9.74 4.65 -1.73
CA LEU A 176 10.12 3.76 -0.63
C LEU A 176 9.89 4.48 0.70
N ILE A 177 9.04 3.91 1.54
CA ILE A 177 8.81 4.34 2.93
C ILE A 177 9.42 3.25 3.82
N GLU A 178 10.50 3.55 4.53
CA GLU A 178 11.23 2.53 5.29
C GLU A 178 11.60 2.92 6.71
N ASN A 179 11.68 1.94 7.60
CA ASN A 179 12.08 2.10 9.00
C ASN A 179 11.26 3.17 9.76
N CYS A 180 10.02 3.42 9.32
CA CYS A 180 9.14 4.40 9.92
C CYS A 180 8.25 3.76 11.00
N THR A 181 7.80 4.55 11.96
CA THR A 181 6.90 4.06 13.02
C THR A 181 5.66 4.93 13.19
N TRP A 182 4.53 4.28 13.40
CA TRP A 182 3.24 4.89 13.73
C TRP A 182 2.77 4.30 15.06
N THR A 183 2.82 5.07 16.16
CA THR A 183 2.52 4.56 17.50
C THR A 183 1.56 5.47 18.26
N ASP A 184 0.56 4.91 18.95
CA ASP A 184 -0.39 5.66 19.79
C ASP A 184 -1.22 6.70 19.05
N MET A 185 -1.60 6.40 17.80
CA MET A 185 -2.43 7.29 16.98
C MET A 185 -3.90 6.92 17.03
N ARG A 186 -4.47 7.04 18.23
CA ARG A 186 -5.87 6.67 18.52
C ARG A 186 -6.87 7.65 17.90
N GLY A 187 -6.45 8.86 17.53
CA GLY A 187 -7.29 9.86 16.84
C GLY A 187 -7.36 9.72 15.32
N THR A 188 -6.70 8.71 14.74
CA THR A 188 -6.74 8.45 13.28
C THR A 188 -8.12 7.94 12.86
N GLU A 189 -8.73 8.54 11.84
CA GLU A 189 -10.05 8.15 11.33
C GLU A 189 -10.00 7.22 10.12
N TYR A 190 -9.12 7.45 9.14
CA TYR A 190 -9.08 6.64 7.92
C TYR A 190 -7.82 5.78 7.83
N GLY A 191 -6.64 6.38 7.80
CA GLY A 191 -5.40 5.61 7.60
C GLY A 191 -4.20 6.24 8.27
N ALA A 192 -3.45 5.48 9.06
CA ALA A 192 -2.13 5.96 9.49
C ALA A 192 -1.23 6.18 8.25
N THR A 193 -1.35 5.31 7.26
CA THR A 193 -0.89 5.61 5.91
C THR A 193 -1.82 5.06 4.82
N GLY A 194 -1.54 5.35 3.55
CA GLY A 194 -2.41 4.96 2.44
C GLY A 194 -1.95 5.45 1.08
N CYS A 195 -2.40 4.75 0.04
CA CYS A 195 -2.16 5.09 -1.37
C CYS A 195 -3.51 5.28 -2.08
N HIS A 196 -3.66 6.33 -2.89
CA HIS A 196 -4.94 6.57 -3.56
C HIS A 196 -4.80 6.97 -5.03
N TYR A 197 -5.81 6.58 -5.81
CA TYR A 197 -6.00 6.90 -7.23
C TYR A 197 -5.09 6.11 -8.18
N GLU A 198 -5.59 5.83 -9.39
CA GLU A 198 -4.97 4.99 -10.42
C GLU A 198 -3.54 5.40 -10.82
N GLY A 199 -3.20 6.69 -10.72
CA GLY A 199 -1.85 7.17 -11.01
C GLY A 199 -0.83 6.90 -9.92
N THR A 200 -1.23 6.35 -8.77
CA THR A 200 -0.33 6.01 -7.66
C THR A 200 0.18 4.58 -7.79
N THR A 201 1.49 4.42 -8.02
CA THR A 201 2.08 3.10 -8.30
C THR A 201 3.46 2.91 -7.66
N ASP A 202 3.94 1.68 -7.56
CA ASP A 202 5.30 1.35 -7.11
C ASP A 202 5.66 1.98 -5.76
N VAL A 203 4.77 1.80 -4.77
CA VAL A 203 4.97 2.27 -3.40
C VAL A 203 5.30 1.09 -2.50
N THR A 204 6.47 1.14 -1.86
CA THR A 204 6.94 0.09 -0.96
C THR A 204 7.04 0.61 0.47
N TYR A 205 6.43 -0.12 1.40
CA TYR A 205 6.58 0.05 2.83
C TYR A 205 7.46 -1.08 3.36
N LYS A 206 8.61 -0.74 3.95
CA LYS A 206 9.60 -1.75 4.38
C LYS A 206 10.04 -1.53 5.83
N ASN A 207 10.09 -2.60 6.63
CA ASN A 207 10.56 -2.53 8.03
C ASN A 207 9.81 -1.48 8.88
N CYS A 208 8.53 -1.25 8.58
CA CYS A 208 7.71 -0.26 9.28
C CYS A 208 6.98 -0.88 10.47
N THR A 209 6.72 -0.08 11.50
CA THR A 209 5.96 -0.53 12.68
C THR A 209 4.69 0.31 12.88
N PHE A 210 3.55 -0.35 13.05
CA PHE A 210 2.26 0.26 13.33
C PHE A 210 1.68 -0.29 14.62
N ARG A 211 1.37 0.58 15.59
CA ARG A 211 0.95 0.17 16.93
C ARG A 211 -0.14 1.06 17.53
N ARG A 212 -1.23 0.45 18.00
CA ARG A 212 -2.34 1.10 18.72
C ARG A 212 -2.92 2.28 17.93
N ILE A 213 -3.54 1.97 16.80
CA ILE A 213 -4.03 2.97 15.83
C ILE A 213 -5.54 2.91 15.70
N GLY A 214 -6.17 4.09 15.59
CA GLY A 214 -7.53 4.24 15.10
C GLY A 214 -8.57 4.60 16.16
N ASN A 215 -9.51 5.46 15.79
CA ASN A 215 -10.58 5.94 16.68
C ASN A 215 -11.85 5.07 16.64
N GLY A 216 -11.91 4.10 15.72
CA GLY A 216 -13.07 3.25 15.47
C GLY A 216 -12.81 2.24 14.35
N THR A 217 -13.83 1.50 13.96
CA THR A 217 -13.73 0.43 12.94
C THR A 217 -13.46 0.93 11.52
N GLY A 218 -13.72 2.22 11.25
CA GLY A 218 -13.38 2.89 10.00
C GLY A 218 -11.92 3.31 9.87
N ALA A 219 -11.12 3.16 10.92
CA ALA A 219 -9.70 3.50 10.94
C ALA A 219 -8.82 2.30 10.59
N HIS A 220 -7.76 2.57 9.82
CA HIS A 220 -6.83 1.58 9.31
C HIS A 220 -5.39 1.94 9.61
N MET A 221 -4.50 0.95 9.66
CA MET A 221 -3.06 1.23 9.65
C MET A 221 -2.62 1.62 8.24
N MET A 222 -3.08 0.90 7.23
CA MET A 222 -2.84 1.21 5.82
C MET A 222 -4.15 1.16 5.03
N TYR A 223 -4.52 2.26 4.39
CA TYR A 223 -5.71 2.36 3.55
C TYR A 223 -5.36 2.70 2.11
N HIS A 224 -5.34 1.67 1.25
CA HIS A 224 -5.19 1.84 -0.19
C HIS A 224 -6.56 1.78 -0.87
N ALA A 225 -6.87 2.74 -1.76
CA ALA A 225 -8.18 2.81 -2.40
C ALA A 225 -8.16 3.53 -3.76
N TYR A 226 -9.09 3.14 -4.63
CA TYR A 226 -9.41 3.83 -5.89
C TYR A 226 -8.34 3.65 -6.98
N GLY A 227 -7.86 2.42 -7.15
CA GLY A 227 -6.96 2.03 -8.23
C GLY A 227 -5.43 2.10 -8.01
N PRO A 228 -4.86 2.34 -6.82
CA PRO A 228 -3.40 2.32 -6.68
C PRO A 228 -2.88 0.91 -7.02
N ASN A 229 -1.72 0.81 -7.65
CA ASN A 229 -1.18 -0.49 -8.07
C ASN A 229 0.28 -0.68 -7.65
N ARG A 230 0.76 -1.93 -7.60
CA ARG A 230 2.15 -2.25 -7.22
C ARG A 230 2.51 -1.73 -5.83
N ILE A 231 1.64 -2.02 -4.86
CA ILE A 231 1.81 -1.64 -3.46
C ILE A 231 2.44 -2.81 -2.71
N ASN A 232 3.64 -2.60 -2.18
CA ASN A 232 4.39 -3.63 -1.47
C ASN A 232 4.49 -3.30 0.01
N VAL A 233 4.18 -4.26 0.88
CA VAL A 233 4.30 -4.18 2.33
C VAL A 233 5.20 -5.32 2.78
N ILE A 234 6.43 -5.01 3.21
CA ILE A 234 7.49 -5.99 3.38
C ILE A 234 8.12 -5.86 4.77
N ASP A 235 8.25 -6.97 5.49
CA ASP A 235 8.93 -7.04 6.79
C ASP A 235 8.37 -6.04 7.82
N CYS A 236 7.06 -5.74 7.76
CA CYS A 236 6.39 -4.79 8.65
C CYS A 236 5.77 -5.48 9.88
N HIS A 237 5.63 -4.72 10.97
CA HIS A 237 4.93 -5.15 12.19
C HIS A 237 3.66 -4.34 12.40
N PHE A 238 2.55 -5.01 12.61
CA PHE A 238 1.25 -4.40 12.87
C PHE A 238 0.66 -4.94 14.16
N GLU A 239 0.32 -4.04 15.07
CA GLU A 239 -0.22 -4.39 16.37
C GLU A 239 -1.37 -3.47 16.78
N ASN A 240 -2.52 -4.06 17.07
CA ASN A 240 -3.64 -3.35 17.70
C ASN A 240 -4.19 -2.17 16.87
N CYS A 241 -4.97 -2.49 15.83
CA CYS A 241 -5.84 -1.53 15.14
C CYS A 241 -7.31 -1.75 15.52
N THR A 242 -8.09 -0.67 15.61
CA THR A 242 -9.56 -0.76 15.82
C THR A 242 -10.33 -1.23 14.60
N GLY A 243 -9.79 -1.01 13.40
CA GLY A 243 -10.32 -1.53 12.15
C GLY A 243 -9.36 -2.53 11.49
N GLU A 244 -9.36 -2.53 10.16
CA GLU A 244 -8.51 -3.40 9.33
C GLU A 244 -7.06 -2.87 9.29
N TYR A 245 -6.09 -3.77 9.18
CA TYR A 245 -4.69 -3.39 9.32
C TYR A 245 -4.15 -2.91 7.97
N VAL A 246 -4.28 -3.73 6.92
CA VAL A 246 -3.92 -3.39 5.55
C VAL A 246 -5.14 -3.57 4.66
N ARG A 247 -5.57 -2.48 4.01
CA ARG A 247 -6.73 -2.48 3.12
C ARG A 247 -6.35 -2.18 1.67
N PHE A 248 -6.88 -2.98 0.74
CA PHE A 248 -6.82 -2.79 -0.71
C PHE A 248 -8.23 -2.67 -1.29
N ARG A 249 -8.81 -1.47 -1.29
CA ARG A 249 -10.17 -1.18 -1.80
C ARG A 249 -10.15 -0.78 -3.28
N ASP A 250 -11.22 -1.09 -4.01
CA ASP A 250 -11.53 -0.62 -5.37
C ASP A 250 -10.32 -0.57 -6.31
N ARG A 251 -10.14 -1.63 -7.12
CA ARG A 251 -9.14 -1.75 -8.17
C ARG A 251 -7.69 -1.61 -7.69
N SER A 252 -7.46 -1.72 -6.39
CA SER A 252 -6.11 -1.84 -5.83
C SER A 252 -5.50 -3.17 -6.27
N ASP A 253 -4.51 -3.13 -7.16
CA ASP A 253 -4.01 -4.30 -7.91
C ASP A 253 -2.48 -4.46 -7.84
N PHE A 254 -1.97 -5.65 -8.14
CA PHE A 254 -0.56 -6.01 -7.99
C PHE A 254 -0.04 -5.72 -6.57
N ALA A 255 -0.84 -6.05 -5.56
CA ALA A 255 -0.49 -5.75 -4.17
C ALA A 255 0.19 -6.94 -3.49
N MET A 256 1.25 -6.66 -2.73
CA MET A 256 2.01 -7.66 -2.00
C MET A 256 2.09 -7.33 -0.51
N VAL A 257 1.88 -8.34 0.33
CA VAL A 257 2.16 -8.30 1.77
C VAL A 257 3.02 -9.51 2.12
N LYS A 258 4.28 -9.24 2.48
CA LYS A 258 5.32 -10.27 2.59
C LYS A 258 6.04 -10.17 3.93
N ASN A 259 6.23 -11.30 4.60
CA ASN A 259 7.00 -11.44 5.84
C ASN A 259 6.57 -10.48 6.96
N CYS A 260 5.29 -10.10 6.99
CA CYS A 260 4.77 -9.18 7.99
C CYS A 260 4.22 -9.93 9.21
N THR A 261 4.29 -9.29 10.37
CA THR A 261 3.65 -9.80 11.59
C THR A 261 2.40 -8.98 11.91
N PHE A 262 1.29 -9.67 12.15
CA PHE A 262 0.00 -9.09 12.53
C PHE A 262 -0.43 -9.65 13.87
N LYS A 263 -0.58 -8.78 14.86
CA LYS A 263 -0.95 -9.16 16.22
C LYS A 263 -2.11 -8.32 16.71
N ARG A 264 -3.10 -8.99 17.30
CA ARG A 264 -4.16 -8.34 18.07
C ARG A 264 -4.12 -8.85 19.51
N ASP A 265 -4.10 -7.93 20.45
CA ASP A 265 -4.24 -8.23 21.87
C ASP A 265 -5.72 -8.23 22.29
N GLU A 266 -6.02 -8.84 23.43
CA GLU A 266 -7.35 -8.83 24.02
C GLU A 266 -7.86 -7.39 24.21
N GLY A 267 -9.17 -7.19 24.03
CA GLY A 267 -9.82 -5.87 24.15
C GLY A 267 -9.86 -5.04 22.86
N TRP A 268 -9.24 -5.50 21.78
CA TRP A 268 -9.30 -4.86 20.46
C TRP A 268 -10.38 -5.48 19.58
N ILE A 269 -11.12 -4.64 18.85
CA ILE A 269 -12.23 -5.07 17.98
C ILE A 269 -11.69 -5.91 16.82
N GLY A 270 -12.38 -7.02 16.53
CA GLY A 270 -12.01 -7.98 15.50
C GLY A 270 -12.43 -7.58 14.09
N ALA A 271 -11.51 -7.00 13.32
CA ALA A 271 -11.61 -6.89 11.85
C ALA A 271 -10.61 -7.83 11.15
N ALA A 272 -10.68 -7.95 9.82
CA ALA A 272 -9.64 -8.68 9.07
C ALA A 272 -8.28 -7.98 9.19
N PHE A 273 -7.18 -8.73 9.14
CA PHE A 273 -5.85 -8.13 9.08
C PHE A 273 -5.59 -7.54 7.70
N ILE A 274 -5.65 -8.37 6.67
CA ILE A 274 -5.61 -7.93 5.27
C ILE A 274 -7.04 -7.97 4.73
N SER A 275 -7.53 -6.83 4.27
CA SER A 275 -8.88 -6.69 3.72
C SER A 275 -8.82 -6.19 2.28
N ILE A 276 -9.63 -6.78 1.43
CA ILE A 276 -9.84 -6.38 0.04
C ILE A 276 -11.34 -6.08 -0.10
N PRO A 277 -11.83 -4.91 0.35
CA PRO A 277 -13.25 -4.62 0.37
C PRO A 277 -13.70 -3.80 -0.85
N ASN A 278 -14.93 -4.04 -1.30
CA ASN A 278 -15.71 -3.19 -2.19
C ASN A 278 -17.03 -2.80 -1.50
N TYR A 279 -17.28 -1.51 -1.40
CA TYR A 279 -18.47 -0.90 -0.81
C TYR A 279 -19.27 -0.21 -1.92
N ASN A 280 -20.03 -0.99 -2.69
CA ASN A 280 -20.80 -0.50 -3.83
C ASN A 280 -22.10 0.17 -3.35
N ASP A 281 -22.02 1.45 -3.03
CA ASP A 281 -23.16 2.27 -2.61
C ASP A 281 -23.89 2.99 -3.76
N VAL A 282 -23.45 2.76 -5.00
CA VAL A 282 -24.06 3.23 -6.26
C VAL A 282 -24.75 2.07 -7.00
N ASP A 283 -25.86 2.32 -7.69
CA ASP A 283 -26.60 1.34 -8.51
C ASP A 283 -26.57 1.70 -10.01
N PRO A 284 -25.96 0.89 -10.89
CA PRO A 284 -25.19 -0.33 -10.57
C PRO A 284 -23.88 0.00 -9.82
N GLY A 285 -23.29 -1.00 -9.16
CA GLY A 285 -22.05 -0.86 -8.40
C GLY A 285 -20.89 -0.34 -9.25
N ASP A 286 -19.96 0.41 -8.64
CA ASP A 286 -18.86 1.07 -9.34
C ASP A 286 -17.46 0.74 -8.78
N GLU A 287 -17.36 -0.06 -7.72
CA GLU A 287 -16.10 -0.61 -7.21
C GLU A 287 -15.87 -2.05 -7.67
N TYR A 288 -14.60 -2.35 -7.96
CA TYR A 288 -14.17 -3.65 -8.47
C TYR A 288 -13.01 -4.21 -7.67
N PHE A 289 -12.90 -5.53 -7.54
CA PHE A 289 -11.69 -6.15 -6.98
C PHE A 289 -10.49 -5.92 -7.92
N GLY A 290 -9.28 -5.79 -7.35
CA GLY A 290 -8.06 -6.07 -8.09
C GLY A 290 -7.92 -7.59 -8.34
N VAL A 291 -6.94 -8.00 -9.14
CA VAL A 291 -6.84 -9.40 -9.60
C VAL A 291 -5.49 -10.05 -9.34
N ASN A 292 -4.46 -9.28 -8.99
CA ASN A 292 -3.10 -9.74 -8.75
C ASN A 292 -2.71 -9.45 -7.29
N TYR A 293 -2.54 -10.49 -6.49
CA TYR A 293 -2.20 -10.39 -5.08
C TYR A 293 -1.14 -11.42 -4.68
N SER A 294 -0.23 -11.04 -3.79
CA SER A 294 0.71 -11.97 -3.14
C SER A 294 0.76 -11.72 -1.63
N PHE A 295 0.26 -12.66 -0.85
CA PHE A 295 0.27 -12.62 0.61
C PHE A 295 1.09 -13.79 1.14
N THR A 296 2.37 -13.57 1.42
CA THR A 296 3.33 -14.65 1.67
C THR A 296 4.18 -14.45 2.92
N GLY A 297 4.53 -15.53 3.62
CA GLY A 297 5.46 -15.48 4.75
C GLY A 297 4.95 -14.74 5.99
N ASN A 298 3.65 -14.40 6.06
CA ASN A 298 3.11 -13.56 7.14
C ASN A 298 2.77 -14.38 8.38
N VAL A 299 2.83 -13.75 9.54
CA VAL A 299 2.41 -14.33 10.82
C VAL A 299 1.16 -13.60 11.31
N PHE A 300 0.04 -14.32 11.42
CA PHE A 300 -1.23 -13.77 11.88
C PHE A 300 -1.61 -14.30 13.26
N GLN A 301 -1.84 -13.40 14.22
CA GLN A 301 -2.13 -13.74 15.61
C GLN A 301 -3.41 -13.10 16.14
N ASN A 302 -4.33 -13.93 16.65
CA ASN A 302 -5.55 -13.52 17.38
C ASN A 302 -6.54 -12.66 16.58
N THR A 303 -6.90 -13.10 15.37
CA THR A 303 -7.97 -12.46 14.60
C THR A 303 -9.03 -13.46 14.17
N ARG A 304 -10.23 -12.93 13.89
CA ARG A 304 -11.29 -13.69 13.23
C ARG A 304 -10.89 -14.06 11.81
N TYR A 305 -10.35 -13.11 11.05
CA TYR A 305 -9.99 -13.27 9.65
C TYR A 305 -8.57 -12.77 9.40
N ALA A 306 -7.71 -13.60 8.83
CA ALA A 306 -6.38 -13.15 8.40
C ALA A 306 -6.48 -12.35 7.09
N ILE A 307 -7.08 -12.94 6.05
CA ILE A 307 -7.31 -12.31 4.75
C ILE A 307 -8.80 -12.37 4.41
N GLN A 308 -9.38 -11.25 3.97
CA GLN A 308 -10.79 -11.19 3.60
C GLN A 308 -11.00 -10.42 2.29
N PHE A 309 -11.60 -11.08 1.31
CA PHE A 309 -12.26 -10.44 0.18
C PHE A 309 -13.69 -10.10 0.60
N ARG A 310 -14.11 -8.85 0.46
CA ARG A 310 -15.42 -8.42 0.95
C ARG A 310 -16.13 -7.60 -0.09
N HIS A 311 -17.36 -7.98 -0.40
CA HIS A 311 -18.29 -7.11 -1.11
C HIS A 311 -19.48 -6.80 -0.22
N THR A 312 -19.92 -5.55 -0.26
CA THR A 312 -21.25 -5.16 0.18
C THR A 312 -21.88 -4.16 -0.76
N GLY A 313 -23.19 -4.29 -1.04
CA GLY A 313 -23.95 -3.32 -1.83
C GLY A 313 -24.34 -3.85 -3.21
N PHE A 314 -24.46 -2.96 -4.20
CA PHE A 314 -24.88 -3.32 -5.55
C PHE A 314 -23.79 -4.11 -6.29
N SER A 315 -24.19 -4.92 -7.27
CA SER A 315 -23.27 -5.55 -8.21
C SER A 315 -22.89 -4.57 -9.32
N PRO A 316 -21.63 -4.51 -9.77
CA PRO A 316 -21.28 -3.76 -10.98
C PRO A 316 -21.82 -4.47 -12.23
N THR A 317 -21.84 -3.79 -13.38
CA THR A 317 -22.50 -4.31 -14.60
C THR A 317 -21.90 -5.59 -15.17
N GLU A 318 -20.62 -5.83 -14.92
CA GLU A 318 -19.83 -6.92 -15.50
C GLU A 318 -19.78 -8.16 -14.59
N TYR A 319 -20.22 -8.04 -13.33
CA TYR A 319 -20.04 -9.06 -12.30
C TYR A 319 -21.27 -9.21 -11.42
N ASN A 320 -21.43 -10.37 -10.79
CA ASN A 320 -22.56 -10.67 -9.91
C ASN A 320 -22.07 -10.85 -8.47
N TYR A 321 -21.70 -9.74 -7.81
CA TYR A 321 -21.15 -9.78 -6.46
C TYR A 321 -22.18 -10.25 -5.41
N LEU A 322 -23.46 -9.94 -5.62
CA LEU A 322 -24.57 -10.54 -4.89
C LEU A 322 -24.90 -11.92 -5.45
N LEU A 323 -24.95 -12.92 -4.59
CA LEU A 323 -25.09 -14.33 -4.99
C LEU A 323 -26.52 -14.83 -4.88
N THR A 324 -26.93 -15.69 -5.81
CA THR A 324 -28.15 -16.48 -5.66
C THR A 324 -28.00 -17.53 -4.57
N ALA A 325 -29.10 -18.16 -4.16
CA ALA A 325 -29.06 -19.28 -3.22
C ALA A 325 -28.20 -20.46 -3.74
N GLU A 326 -28.29 -20.77 -5.04
CA GLU A 326 -27.52 -21.83 -5.69
C GLU A 326 -26.02 -21.51 -5.73
N GLU A 327 -25.67 -20.27 -6.08
CA GLU A 327 -24.28 -19.80 -6.09
C GLU A 327 -23.68 -19.78 -4.67
N GLY A 328 -24.46 -19.36 -3.67
CA GLY A 328 -24.10 -19.47 -2.26
C GLY A 328 -23.82 -20.91 -1.83
N ALA A 329 -24.65 -21.86 -2.26
CA ALA A 329 -24.44 -23.29 -1.99
C ALA A 329 -23.16 -23.82 -2.66
N ILE A 330 -22.81 -23.37 -3.87
CA ILE A 330 -21.53 -23.67 -4.53
C ILE A 330 -20.38 -23.11 -3.69
N LEU A 331 -20.48 -21.87 -3.23
CA LEU A 331 -19.42 -21.23 -2.46
C LEU A 331 -19.17 -21.97 -1.14
N GLU A 332 -20.21 -22.41 -0.44
CA GLU A 332 -20.13 -23.16 0.82
C GLU A 332 -19.64 -24.61 0.59
N ASN A 333 -20.30 -25.35 -0.29
CA ASN A 333 -20.20 -26.82 -0.35
C ASN A 333 -19.71 -27.38 -1.69
N GLY A 334 -19.52 -26.53 -2.71
CA GLY A 334 -19.05 -26.95 -4.03
C GLY A 334 -17.62 -27.47 -4.03
N THR A 335 -17.25 -28.12 -5.12
CA THR A 335 -15.88 -28.57 -5.38
C THR A 335 -14.94 -27.38 -5.60
N LYS A 336 -13.63 -27.60 -5.42
CA LYS A 336 -12.61 -26.57 -5.68
C LYS A 336 -12.76 -25.93 -7.08
N PRO A 337 -12.90 -26.69 -8.19
CA PRO A 337 -13.12 -26.11 -9.51
C PRO A 337 -14.39 -25.25 -9.62
N GLU A 338 -15.50 -25.66 -8.99
CA GLU A 338 -16.75 -24.88 -9.01
C GLU A 338 -16.60 -23.57 -8.25
N LYS A 339 -15.96 -23.58 -7.07
CA LYS A 339 -15.67 -22.36 -6.31
C LYS A 339 -14.77 -21.42 -7.08
N VAL A 340 -13.70 -21.92 -7.69
CA VAL A 340 -12.78 -21.11 -8.52
C VAL A 340 -13.51 -20.48 -9.69
N LYS A 341 -14.34 -21.26 -10.39
CA LYS A 341 -15.15 -20.75 -11.50
C LYS A 341 -16.11 -19.66 -11.02
N LEU A 342 -16.82 -19.88 -9.92
CA LEU A 342 -17.72 -18.90 -9.33
C LEU A 342 -16.98 -17.61 -8.96
N LEU A 343 -15.84 -17.68 -8.29
CA LEU A 343 -15.06 -16.49 -7.93
C LEU A 343 -14.60 -15.70 -9.16
N LYS A 344 -14.19 -16.39 -10.22
CA LYS A 344 -13.77 -15.74 -11.46
C LYS A 344 -14.93 -15.07 -12.19
N ASP A 345 -16.04 -15.78 -12.36
CA ASP A 345 -17.19 -15.29 -13.13
C ASP A 345 -17.99 -14.24 -12.37
N ASN A 346 -18.19 -14.41 -11.07
CA ASN A 346 -19.02 -13.53 -10.27
C ASN A 346 -18.22 -12.40 -9.63
N PHE A 347 -16.94 -12.57 -9.29
CA PHE A 347 -16.15 -11.56 -8.58
C PHE A 347 -14.99 -10.97 -9.40
N GLY A 348 -14.67 -11.55 -10.57
CA GLY A 348 -13.47 -11.20 -11.34
C GLY A 348 -12.17 -11.73 -10.72
N LEU A 349 -12.26 -12.54 -9.67
CA LEU A 349 -11.10 -13.04 -8.93
C LEU A 349 -10.53 -14.29 -9.61
N ASP A 350 -9.44 -14.10 -10.36
CA ASP A 350 -8.68 -15.21 -10.93
C ASP A 350 -7.67 -15.74 -9.91
N VAL A 351 -8.01 -16.84 -9.23
CA VAL A 351 -7.16 -17.41 -8.16
C VAL A 351 -5.78 -17.83 -8.65
N SER A 352 -5.57 -18.02 -9.97
CA SER A 352 -4.24 -18.32 -10.51
C SER A 352 -3.28 -17.13 -10.47
N LYS A 353 -3.81 -15.92 -10.25
CA LYS A 353 -3.08 -14.66 -10.09
C LYS A 353 -2.99 -14.20 -8.63
N ILE A 354 -3.47 -15.04 -7.71
CA ILE A 354 -3.49 -14.76 -6.28
C ILE A 354 -2.65 -15.81 -5.58
N ARG A 355 -1.54 -15.38 -4.99
CA ARG A 355 -0.63 -16.24 -4.25
C ARG A 355 -0.83 -16.04 -2.76
N ILE A 356 -1.19 -17.12 -2.06
CA ILE A 356 -1.29 -17.16 -0.60
C ILE A 356 -0.50 -18.37 -0.13
N ALA A 357 0.71 -18.15 0.39
CA ALA A 357 1.66 -19.21 0.70
C ALA A 357 2.47 -18.89 1.95
N ASP A 358 2.98 -19.91 2.63
CA ASP A 358 3.95 -19.79 3.73
C ASP A 358 3.51 -18.86 4.90
N ASN A 359 2.20 -18.67 5.10
CA ASN A 359 1.68 -17.89 6.23
C ASN A 359 1.45 -18.77 7.47
N SER A 360 1.73 -18.24 8.66
CA SER A 360 1.32 -18.81 9.94
C SER A 360 0.02 -18.18 10.46
N TYR A 361 -0.85 -18.98 11.07
CA TYR A 361 -2.20 -18.60 11.49
C TYR A 361 -2.44 -18.90 12.99
N ASP A 362 -1.41 -18.71 13.82
CA ASP A 362 -1.46 -18.98 15.25
C ASP A 362 -2.59 -18.18 15.94
N GLY A 363 -3.63 -18.86 16.42
CA GLY A 363 -4.74 -18.18 17.11
C GLY A 363 -5.75 -17.49 16.18
N ILE A 364 -5.79 -17.86 14.89
CA ILE A 364 -6.95 -17.57 14.04
C ILE A 364 -8.11 -18.50 14.44
N TYR A 365 -9.27 -17.92 14.74
CA TYR A 365 -10.39 -18.67 15.32
C TYR A 365 -11.65 -18.76 14.44
N ASP A 366 -11.65 -18.19 13.22
CA ASP A 366 -12.76 -18.38 12.26
C ASP A 366 -12.23 -18.80 10.87
N LYS A 367 -11.60 -17.91 10.08
CA LYS A 367 -11.19 -18.23 8.70
C LYS A 367 -9.83 -17.65 8.35
N HIS A 368 -8.97 -18.44 7.70
CA HIS A 368 -7.66 -17.96 7.24
C HIS A 368 -7.85 -17.01 6.05
N VAL A 369 -8.51 -17.49 5.00
CA VAL A 369 -8.92 -16.67 3.84
C VAL A 369 -10.43 -16.79 3.67
N SER A 370 -11.11 -15.65 3.60
CA SER A 370 -12.56 -15.62 3.46
C SER A 370 -13.02 -14.75 2.31
N ILE A 371 -14.22 -15.04 1.79
CA ILE A 371 -14.98 -14.13 0.95
C ILE A 371 -16.33 -13.82 1.58
N ASN A 372 -16.75 -12.56 1.49
CA ASN A 372 -18.07 -12.10 1.93
C ASN A 372 -18.84 -11.48 0.75
N SER A 373 -20.10 -11.87 0.61
CA SER A 373 -21.12 -11.14 -0.17
C SER A 373 -22.20 -10.67 0.80
N GLY A 374 -22.51 -9.38 0.77
CA GLY A 374 -23.43 -8.76 1.70
C GLY A 374 -24.35 -7.74 1.07
N VAL A 375 -25.59 -7.72 1.53
CA VAL A 375 -26.59 -6.75 1.10
C VAL A 375 -26.50 -5.50 1.98
N LEU A 376 -26.16 -4.36 1.39
CA LEU A 376 -26.16 -3.03 2.02
C LEU A 376 -26.59 -1.97 0.99
N TYR A 377 -26.70 -0.72 1.43
CA TYR A 377 -26.93 0.46 0.57
C TYR A 377 -28.22 0.43 -0.27
N GLY A 378 -29.19 -0.43 0.11
CA GLY A 378 -30.46 -0.57 -0.61
C GLY A 378 -30.45 -1.65 -1.69
N ALA A 379 -29.34 -2.37 -1.89
CA ALA A 379 -29.30 -3.50 -2.80
C ALA A 379 -30.29 -4.61 -2.37
N GLU A 380 -30.79 -5.38 -3.34
CA GLU A 380 -31.71 -6.49 -3.09
C GLU A 380 -30.96 -7.82 -3.00
N SER A 381 -31.31 -8.66 -2.03
CA SER A 381 -30.75 -10.01 -1.93
C SER A 381 -31.20 -10.88 -3.10
N LEU A 382 -30.26 -11.63 -3.69
CA LEU A 382 -30.57 -12.66 -4.70
C LEU A 382 -30.80 -14.05 -4.08
N GLY A 383 -30.77 -14.18 -2.76
CA GLY A 383 -31.03 -15.43 -2.05
C GLY A 383 -29.90 -15.93 -1.16
N TRP A 384 -28.71 -15.30 -1.23
CA TRP A 384 -27.60 -15.62 -0.33
C TRP A 384 -26.89 -14.37 0.21
N THR A 385 -26.44 -14.45 1.46
CA THR A 385 -25.60 -13.43 2.13
C THR A 385 -24.81 -14.13 3.21
N GLY A 386 -23.49 -13.95 3.23
CA GLY A 386 -22.65 -14.69 4.17
C GLY A 386 -21.17 -14.45 3.99
N THR A 387 -20.39 -15.08 4.87
CA THR A 387 -18.93 -15.12 4.79
C THR A 387 -18.49 -16.59 4.79
N VAL A 388 -17.73 -17.01 3.79
CA VAL A 388 -17.30 -18.40 3.59
C VAL A 388 -15.78 -18.49 3.58
N ASP A 389 -15.25 -19.61 4.08
CA ASP A 389 -13.83 -19.93 4.00
C ASP A 389 -13.48 -20.43 2.59
N ILE A 390 -12.51 -19.77 1.96
CA ILE A 390 -12.00 -20.11 0.63
C ILE A 390 -10.52 -20.50 0.65
N THR A 391 -9.95 -20.78 1.83
CA THR A 391 -8.52 -21.08 2.00
C THR A 391 -8.07 -22.24 1.12
N ASN A 392 -8.89 -23.27 0.96
CA ASN A 392 -8.52 -24.49 0.23
C ASN A 392 -8.48 -24.35 -1.31
N ILE A 393 -8.93 -23.23 -1.87
CA ILE A 393 -8.92 -23.03 -3.33
C ILE A 393 -7.57 -22.50 -3.84
N PHE A 394 -6.78 -21.85 -2.96
CA PHE A 394 -5.47 -21.34 -3.31
C PHE A 394 -4.45 -22.48 -3.40
N ASP A 395 -3.51 -22.36 -4.33
CA ASP A 395 -2.39 -23.28 -4.47
C ASP A 395 -1.15 -22.66 -3.83
N SER A 396 -0.72 -23.22 -2.71
CA SER A 396 0.44 -22.75 -1.95
C SER A 396 1.77 -23.04 -2.65
N THR A 397 1.76 -23.80 -3.75
CA THR A 397 2.96 -24.15 -4.53
C THR A 397 3.22 -23.22 -5.72
N ILE A 398 2.33 -22.25 -5.98
CA ILE A 398 2.53 -21.23 -7.00
C ILE A 398 3.87 -20.53 -6.75
N PRO A 399 4.80 -20.49 -7.73
CA PRO A 399 6.05 -19.75 -7.59
C PRO A 399 5.79 -18.23 -7.54
N PRO A 400 6.76 -17.42 -7.10
CA PRO A 400 6.64 -15.97 -7.23
C PRO A 400 6.27 -15.54 -8.65
N PHE A 401 5.33 -14.61 -8.76
CA PHE A 401 4.97 -13.99 -10.03
C PHE A 401 6.09 -13.05 -10.51
N ASP A 402 6.18 -12.81 -11.82
CA ASP A 402 7.19 -11.94 -12.44
C ASP A 402 7.15 -10.48 -11.95
N TRP A 403 6.04 -10.06 -11.33
CA TRP A 403 5.88 -8.71 -10.79
C TRP A 403 6.24 -8.59 -9.32
N GLU A 404 6.46 -9.70 -8.60
CA GLU A 404 6.93 -9.69 -7.22
C GLU A 404 8.43 -9.29 -7.16
N PRO A 405 8.82 -8.31 -6.33
CA PRO A 405 10.19 -7.82 -6.23
C PRO A 405 11.14 -8.70 -5.41
#